data_AF-A0A0D3D382-F1
#
_entry.id   AF-A0A0D3D382-F1
#
_cell.length_a   1.000
_cell.length_b   1.000
_cell.length_c   1.000
_cell.angle_alpha   90.00
_cell.angle_beta   90.00
_cell.angle_gamma   90.00
#
_symmetry.space_group_name_H-M   'P 1'
#
loop_
_entity.id
_entity.type
_entity.pdbx_description
1 polymer ?
#
loop_
_entity_poly.entity_id
_entity_poly.type
_entity_poly.pdbx_seq_one_letter_code
_entity_poly.pdbx_strand_id
1 'polypeptide(L)'
;MLSFYAPGWCGEVRDVIFSENNVTVVYRLTIRGSDGEAHRESTGTVTITDDVIEDPVAAAEEIAFCRACARFGLGLYLYHEE
;
A
#
# COMPACT_ATOMS: atom_id res chain seq x y z
N MET A 1 -4.46 -6.74 11.09
CA MET A 1 -3.39 -6.45 12.07
C MET A 1 -3.18 -4.94 12.28
N LEU A 2 -3.20 -4.11 11.24
CA LEU A 2 -3.03 -2.65 11.37
C LEU A 2 -4.04 -1.97 12.32
N SER A 3 -5.32 -2.37 12.26
CA SER A 3 -6.36 -1.83 13.15
C SER A 3 -6.14 -2.12 14.64
N PHE A 4 -5.29 -3.10 14.98
CA PHE A 4 -4.93 -3.38 16.36
C PHE A 4 -3.91 -2.37 16.90
N TYR A 5 -2.92 -1.99 16.09
CA TYR A 5 -1.85 -1.07 16.49
C TYR A 5 -2.20 0.40 16.29
N ALA A 6 -3.05 0.70 15.31
CA ALA A 6 -3.44 2.05 14.94
C ALA A 6 -4.96 2.12 14.72
N PRO A 7 -5.79 2.09 15.78
CA PRO A 7 -7.23 2.21 15.63
C PRO A 7 -7.59 3.56 14.99
N GLY A 8 -8.46 3.54 13.98
CA GLY A 8 -8.84 4.75 13.24
C GLY A 8 -7.88 5.16 12.11
N TRP A 9 -6.95 4.28 11.72
CA TRP A 9 -6.19 4.44 10.48
C TRP A 9 -7.13 4.57 9.28
N CYS A 10 -6.68 5.31 8.28
CA CYS A 10 -7.40 5.49 7.03
C CYS A 10 -6.41 5.33 5.89
N GLY A 11 -6.77 4.49 4.93
CA GLY A 11 -6.03 4.36 3.70
C GLY A 11 -6.90 4.74 2.51
N GLU A 12 -6.29 5.37 1.53
CA GLU A 12 -6.98 5.83 0.33
C GLU A 12 -6.08 5.65 -0.89
N VAL A 13 -6.70 5.28 -2.01
CA VAL A 13 -6.07 5.32 -3.33
C VAL A 13 -6.02 6.78 -3.77
N ARG A 14 -4.82 7.31 -3.97
CA ARG A 14 -4.58 8.69 -4.41
C ARG A 14 -4.64 8.80 -5.92
N ASP A 15 -4.14 7.78 -6.61
CA ASP A 15 -4.11 7.74 -8.06
C ASP A 15 -3.99 6.30 -8.58
N VAL A 16 -4.49 6.08 -9.79
CA VAL A 16 -4.35 4.81 -10.52
C VAL A 16 -3.87 5.12 -11.93
N ILE A 17 -2.65 4.68 -12.24
CA ILE A 17 -1.97 4.94 -13.49
C ILE A 17 -1.98 3.65 -14.31
N PHE A 18 -2.66 3.70 -15.45
CA PHE A 18 -2.67 2.62 -16.44
C PHE A 18 -1.61 2.89 -17.50
N SER A 19 -0.79 1.89 -17.79
CA SER A 19 0.16 1.81 -18.90
C SER A 19 -0.10 0.53 -19.70
N GLU A 20 0.49 0.40 -20.89
CA GLU A 20 0.18 -0.67 -21.87
C GLU A 20 -0.15 -2.04 -21.25
N ASN A 21 0.74 -2.53 -20.38
CA ASN A 21 0.55 -3.77 -19.64
C ASN A 21 0.78 -3.60 -18.14
N ASN A 22 0.81 -2.38 -17.61
CA ASN A 22 1.12 -2.16 -16.20
C ASN A 22 0.06 -1.30 -15.52
N VAL A 23 -0.35 -1.72 -14.34
CA VAL A 23 -1.22 -0.94 -13.46
C VAL A 23 -0.38 -0.52 -12.26
N THR A 24 -0.29 0.79 -12.04
CA THR A 24 0.38 1.37 -10.88
C THR A 24 -0.65 2.08 -10.01
N VAL A 25 -0.74 1.70 -8.74
CA VAL A 25 -1.61 2.34 -7.75
C VAL A 25 -0.74 3.16 -6.79
N VAL A 26 -1.12 4.40 -6.56
CA VAL A 26 -0.55 5.27 -5.52
C VAL A 26 -1.47 5.21 -4.31
N TYR A 27 -0.96 4.73 -3.18
CA TYR A 27 -1.73 4.57 -1.95
C TYR A 27 -1.18 5.46 -0.85
N ARG A 28 -2.08 6.15 -0.13
CA ARG A 28 -1.76 6.91 1.07
C ARG A 28 -2.32 6.20 2.28
N LEU A 29 -1.45 5.86 3.23
CA LEU A 29 -1.83 5.39 4.55
C LEU A 29 -1.66 6.53 5.55
N THR A 30 -2.73 6.83 6.29
CA THR A 30 -2.77 7.84 7.35
C THR A 30 -3.06 7.18 8.70
N ILE A 31 -2.16 7.42 9.65
CA ILE A 31 -2.27 6.97 11.04
C ILE A 31 -2.60 8.20 11.90
N ARG A 32 -3.65 8.09 12.72
CA ARG A 32 -4.07 9.15 13.63
C ARG A 32 -3.59 8.82 15.03
N GLY A 33 -2.67 9.63 15.56
CA GLY A 33 -2.20 9.56 16.94
C GLY A 33 -2.82 10.66 17.80
N SER A 34 -2.52 10.63 19.10
CA SER A 34 -2.88 11.72 20.02
C SER A 34 -2.25 13.06 19.63
N ASP A 35 -1.04 12.99 19.05
CA ASP A 35 -0.20 14.15 18.78
C ASP A 35 -0.38 14.70 17.36
N GLY A 36 -1.27 14.08 16.57
CA GLY A 36 -1.56 14.49 15.20
C GLY A 36 -1.70 13.32 14.21
N GLU A 37 -1.84 13.66 12.94
CA GLU A 37 -1.94 12.69 11.86
C GLU A 37 -0.58 12.54 11.14
N ALA A 38 -0.17 11.30 10.89
CA ALA A 38 1.01 10.98 10.10
C ALA A 38 0.58 10.18 8.88
N HIS A 39 1.00 10.64 7.69
CA HIS A 39 0.74 9.91 6.44
C HIS A 39 2.04 9.44 5.78
N ARG A 40 1.97 8.28 5.12
CA ARG A 40 3.01 7.77 4.21
C ARG A 40 2.35 7.28 2.94
N GLU A 41 2.99 7.64 1.83
CA GLU A 41 2.56 7.23 0.50
C GLU A 41 3.53 6.20 -0.07
N SER A 42 2.98 5.24 -0.80
CA SER A 42 3.75 4.28 -1.57
C SER A 42 3.02 3.86 -2.84
N THR A 43 3.74 3.17 -3.70
CA THR A 43 3.24 2.71 -4.99
C THR A 43 3.35 1.20 -5.11
N GLY A 44 2.36 0.59 -5.74
CA GLY A 44 2.35 -0.80 -6.13
C GLY A 44 2.15 -0.88 -7.63
N THR A 45 2.93 -1.73 -8.30
CA THR A 45 2.85 -1.92 -9.75
C THR A 45 2.65 -3.40 -10.03
N VAL A 46 1.69 -3.71 -10.87
CA VAL A 46 1.39 -5.06 -11.36
C VAL A 46 1.44 -5.04 -12.87
N THR A 47 2.10 -6.04 -13.45
CA THR A 47 2.09 -6.29 -14.90
C THR A 47 0.94 -7.23 -15.24
N ILE A 48 0.06 -6.81 -16.13
CA ILE A 48 -1.01 -7.62 -16.70
C ILE A 48 -0.37 -8.59 -17.71
N THR A 49 -0.19 -9.83 -17.28
CA THR A 49 0.15 -10.97 -18.13
C THR A 49 -1.12 -11.72 -18.55
N ASP A 50 -1.05 -12.60 -19.55
CA ASP A 50 -2.19 -13.43 -20.02
C ASP A 50 -2.78 -14.36 -18.92
N ASP A 51 -2.09 -14.49 -17.79
CA ASP A 51 -2.59 -15.15 -16.59
C ASP A 51 -3.72 -14.33 -15.95
N VAL A 52 -4.73 -15.02 -15.41
CA VAL A 52 -5.99 -14.44 -14.92
C VAL A 52 -5.74 -13.63 -13.65
N ILE A 53 -5.32 -12.37 -13.79
CA ILE A 53 -5.43 -11.38 -12.72
C ILE A 53 -6.87 -10.86 -12.77
N GLU A 54 -7.74 -11.38 -11.89
CA GLU A 54 -9.16 -10.96 -11.83
C GLU A 54 -9.33 -9.46 -11.61
N ASP A 55 -8.43 -8.83 -10.84
CA ASP A 55 -8.39 -7.38 -10.63
C ASP A 55 -6.94 -6.87 -10.43
N PRO A 56 -6.29 -6.32 -11.49
CA PRO A 56 -4.93 -5.80 -11.41
C PRO A 56 -4.81 -4.52 -10.56
N VAL A 57 -5.91 -3.78 -10.36
CA VAL A 57 -5.93 -2.59 -9.50
C VAL A 57 -5.89 -3.03 -8.05
N ALA A 58 -6.73 -3.99 -7.65
CA ALA A 58 -6.72 -4.53 -6.28
C ALA A 58 -5.36 -5.16 -5.92
N ALA A 59 -4.74 -5.90 -6.85
CA ALA A 59 -3.41 -6.47 -6.65
C ALA A 59 -2.33 -5.38 -6.48
N ALA A 60 -2.36 -4.33 -7.30
CA ALA A 60 -1.45 -3.20 -7.17
C ALA A 60 -1.69 -2.39 -5.89
N GLU A 61 -2.94 -2.25 -5.45
CA GLU A 61 -3.32 -1.60 -4.20
C GLU A 61 -2.76 -2.35 -2.99
N GLU A 62 -2.87 -3.68 -2.94
CA GLU A 62 -2.32 -4.49 -1.86
C GLU A 62 -0.80 -4.31 -1.71
N ILE A 63 -0.08 -4.31 -2.83
CA ILE A 63 1.37 -4.06 -2.85
C ILE A 63 1.68 -2.65 -2.32
N ALA A 64 0.94 -1.65 -2.78
CA ALA A 64 1.11 -0.26 -2.36
C ALA A 64 0.83 -0.09 -0.86
N PHE A 65 -0.23 -0.72 -0.35
CA PHE A 65 -0.62 -0.72 1.06
C PHE A 65 0.46 -1.33 1.94
N CYS A 66 0.97 -2.52 1.59
CA CYS A 66 2.04 -3.19 2.32
C CYS A 66 3.30 -2.32 2.41
N ARG A 67 3.71 -1.71 1.29
CA ARG A 67 4.87 -0.80 1.27
C ARG A 67 4.63 0.48 2.07
N ALA A 68 3.40 1.02 2.05
CA ALA A 68 3.03 2.18 2.87
C ALA A 68 3.08 1.84 4.37
N CYS A 69 2.63 0.65 4.78
CA CYS A 69 2.77 0.15 6.16
C CYS A 69 4.24 0.03 6.58
N ALA A 70 5.08 -0.56 5.73
CA ALA A 70 6.51 -0.73 6.00
C ALA A 70 7.21 0.61 6.26
N ARG A 71 6.81 1.69 5.58
CA ARG A 71 7.35 3.05 5.78
C ARG A 71 7.05 3.67 7.14
N PHE A 72 6.09 3.13 7.89
CA PHE A 72 5.84 3.49 9.29
C PHE A 72 6.67 2.66 10.28
N GLY A 73 7.52 1.74 9.81
CA GLY A 73 8.25 0.80 10.67
C GLY A 73 7.42 -0.40 11.12
N LEU A 74 6.16 -0.51 10.68
CA LEU A 74 5.33 -1.67 10.90
C LEU A 74 5.81 -2.82 10.01
N GLY A 75 6.45 -3.83 10.60
CA GLY A 75 6.96 -4.98 9.85
C GLY A 75 8.32 -4.76 9.18
N LEU A 76 9.12 -3.77 9.60
CA LEU A 76 10.48 -3.56 9.06
C LEU A 76 11.37 -4.82 9.21
N TYR A 77 11.13 -5.62 10.26
CA TYR A 77 11.81 -6.88 10.51
C TYR A 77 11.57 -7.95 9.43
N LEU A 78 10.52 -7.81 8.59
CA LEU A 78 10.21 -8.75 7.50
C LEU A 78 11.04 -8.48 6.23
N TYR A 79 11.74 -7.35 6.16
CA TYR A 79 12.55 -6.94 5.01
C TYR A 79 14.07 -7.01 5.26
N HIS A 80 14.48 -7.38 6.47
CA HIS A 80 15.87 -7.71 6.75
C HIS A 80 16.04 -9.22 6.56
N GLU A 81 16.73 -9.62 5.48
CA GLU A 81 17.41 -10.91 5.46
C GLU A 81 18.69 -10.76 6.30
N GLU A 82 18.95 -11.74 7.17
CA GLU A 82 20.17 -11.84 7.98
C GLU A 82 21.42 -12.04 7.12
#